data_AF-A0A8B6BW28-F1
#
_entry.id   AF-A0A8B6BW28-F1
#
_cell.length_a   1.000
_cell.length_b   1.000
_cell.length_c   1.000
_cell.angle_alpha   90.00
_cell.angle_beta   90.00
_cell.angle_gamma   90.00
#
_symmetry.space_group_name_H-M   'P 1'
#
loop_
_entity.id
_entity.type
_entity.pdbx_description
1 polymer ?
#
loop_
_entity_poly.entity_id
_entity_poly.type
_entity_poly.pdbx_seq_one_letter_code
_entity_poly.pdbx_strand_id
1 'polypeptide(L)'
;MSHQNIRSRLNLFVSFQKIRISDKGGGIPHDIVKQVWDYNFTTSGTDERVSTGLFDEITSPQHMSGSAPGRMHGYGFGLPGSKAYVEFLGGSLTIETMQGIGTDVYLRLPHIDGDRDTGHQEPFRI
;
A
#
# COMPACT_ATOMS: atom_id res chain seq x y z
N MET A 1 47.17 -15.33 34.16
CA MET A 1 45.85 -14.68 34.18
C MET A 1 45.54 -14.18 32.77
N SER A 2 44.65 -14.85 32.04
CA SER A 2 44.16 -14.36 30.75
C SER A 2 42.63 -14.26 30.80
N HIS A 3 42.11 -13.03 30.88
CA HIS A 3 40.69 -12.76 30.73
C HIS A 3 40.33 -12.81 29.24
N GLN A 4 39.55 -13.81 28.81
CA GLN A 4 38.88 -13.77 27.52
C GLN A 4 37.58 -12.96 27.65
N ASN A 5 37.52 -11.84 26.95
CA ASN A 5 36.32 -11.02 26.83
C ASN A 5 35.35 -11.66 25.82
N ILE A 6 34.21 -12.14 26.30
CA ILE A 6 33.10 -12.62 25.46
C ILE A 6 32.34 -11.39 24.96
N ARG A 7 32.42 -11.10 23.66
CA ARG A 7 31.57 -10.09 23.00
C ARG A 7 30.33 -10.78 22.44
N SER A 8 29.17 -10.56 23.07
CA SER A 8 27.88 -10.95 22.52
C SER A 8 27.55 -10.04 21.33
N ARG A 9 27.35 -10.63 20.14
CA ARG A 9 26.77 -9.95 18.98
C ARG A 9 25.29 -10.27 18.94
N LEU A 10 24.43 -9.27 19.10
CA LEU A 10 23.01 -9.40 18.79
C LEU A 10 22.86 -9.29 17.26
N ASN A 11 22.45 -10.38 16.61
CA ASN A 11 22.01 -10.32 15.21
C ASN A 11 20.51 -10.03 15.23
N LEU A 12 20.12 -8.79 14.97
CA LEU A 12 18.71 -8.45 14.75
C LEU A 12 18.32 -8.98 13.36
N PHE A 13 17.66 -10.14 13.31
CA PHE A 13 17.04 -10.62 12.09
C PHE A 13 15.79 -9.80 11.82
N VAL A 14 15.88 -8.83 10.91
CA VAL A 14 14.68 -8.15 10.41
C VAL A 14 13.94 -9.14 9.51
N SER A 15 12.81 -9.66 10.00
CA SER A 15 11.92 -10.50 9.22
C SER A 15 10.90 -9.65 8.46
N PHE A 16 10.44 -10.14 7.30
CA PHE A 16 9.48 -9.44 6.46
C PHE A 16 8.27 -10.34 6.19
N GLN A 17 7.08 -9.75 6.27
CA GLN A 17 5.84 -10.38 5.82
C GLN A 17 5.62 -10.05 4.34
N LYS A 18 5.25 -11.07 3.56
CA LYS A 18 5.02 -10.96 2.11
C LYS A 18 3.57 -11.28 1.79
N ILE A 19 2.89 -10.37 1.08
CA ILE A 19 1.53 -10.57 0.59
C ILE A 19 1.58 -10.43 -0.92
N ARG A 20 0.98 -11.38 -1.65
CA ARG A 20 0.76 -11.31 -3.09
C ARG A 20 -0.73 -11.23 -3.37
N ILE A 21 -1.12 -10.25 -4.17
CA ILE A 21 -2.48 -10.12 -4.70
C ILE A 21 -2.38 -10.35 -6.20
N SER A 22 -3.16 -11.29 -6.73
CA SER A 22 -3.13 -11.68 -8.14
C SER A 22 -4.51 -11.50 -8.75
N ASP A 23 -4.56 -10.98 -9.97
CA ASP A 23 -5.78 -10.89 -10.77
C ASP A 23 -5.64 -11.54 -12.15
N LYS A 24 -6.78 -11.64 -12.85
CA LYS A 24 -6.88 -12.06 -14.27
C LYS A 24 -7.56 -10.99 -15.13
N GLY A 25 -7.36 -9.73 -14.78
CA GLY A 25 -8.02 -8.56 -15.38
C GLY A 25 -7.40 -8.09 -16.69
N GLY A 26 -6.59 -8.91 -17.37
CA GLY A 26 -5.97 -8.55 -18.65
C GLY A 26 -4.66 -7.75 -18.55
N GLY A 27 -4.19 -7.45 -17.34
CA GLY A 27 -2.87 -6.83 -17.14
C GLY A 27 -2.78 -5.35 -17.55
N ILE A 28 -1.61 -4.77 -17.35
CA ILE A 28 -1.31 -3.37 -17.65
C ILE A 28 -0.53 -3.31 -18.97
N PRO A 29 -0.96 -2.48 -19.94
CA PRO A 29 -0.22 -2.27 -21.17
C PRO A 29 1.22 -1.77 -20.96
N HIS A 30 2.16 -2.30 -21.75
CA HIS A 30 3.59 -2.05 -21.57
C HIS A 30 4.01 -0.58 -21.76
N ASP A 31 3.26 0.19 -22.55
CA ASP A 31 3.46 1.61 -22.80
C ASP A 31 3.09 2.49 -21.60
N ILE A 32 2.16 2.04 -20.75
CA ILE A 32 1.70 2.78 -19.57
C ILE A 32 2.19 2.20 -18.24
N VAL A 33 2.85 1.03 -18.23
CA VAL A 33 3.28 0.34 -16.99
C VAL A 33 4.13 1.20 -16.05
N LYS A 34 4.87 2.18 -16.57
CA LYS A 34 5.64 3.11 -15.73
C LYS A 34 4.78 4.23 -15.15
N GLN A 35 3.76 4.66 -15.91
CA GLN A 35 2.89 5.79 -15.58
C GLN A 35 1.93 5.46 -14.43
N VAL A 36 1.65 4.18 -14.17
CA VAL A 36 0.77 3.75 -13.05
C VAL A 36 1.27 4.17 -11.67
N TRP A 37 2.54 4.57 -11.56
CA TRP A 37 3.15 5.11 -10.35
C TRP A 37 3.06 6.62 -10.22
N ASP A 38 2.60 7.32 -11.25
CA ASP A 38 2.44 8.77 -11.23
C ASP A 38 1.13 9.13 -10.51
N TYR A 39 1.20 10.13 -9.62
CA TYR A 39 -0.01 10.69 -9.02
C TYR A 39 -0.93 11.27 -10.09
N ASN A 40 -2.23 11.13 -9.90
CA ASN A 40 -3.29 11.54 -10.84
C ASN A 40 -3.34 10.75 -12.16
N PHE A 41 -2.44 9.78 -12.38
CA PHE A 41 -2.56 8.88 -13.54
C PHE A 41 -3.75 7.93 -13.35
N THR A 42 -4.59 7.80 -14.37
CA THR A 42 -5.80 6.99 -14.33
C THR A 42 -6.23 6.56 -15.73
N THR A 43 -6.70 5.33 -15.86
CA THR A 43 -7.32 4.82 -17.09
C THR A 43 -8.85 4.92 -17.06
N SER A 44 -9.43 5.42 -15.97
CA SER A 44 -10.87 5.35 -15.72
C SER A 44 -11.71 6.39 -16.47
N GLY A 45 -11.11 7.19 -17.36
CA GLY A 45 -11.76 8.38 -17.94
C GLY A 45 -11.35 8.70 -19.38
N THR A 46 -10.89 7.72 -20.15
CA THR A 46 -10.56 7.91 -21.57
C THR A 46 -11.78 8.12 -22.48
N ASP A 47 -13.01 7.91 -21.97
CA ASP A 47 -14.26 8.24 -22.68
C ASP A 47 -15.08 9.32 -21.92
N GLU A 48 -15.18 10.50 -22.56
CA GLU A 48 -16.30 11.47 -22.51
C GLU A 48 -16.61 12.36 -21.29
N ARG A 49 -15.78 12.52 -20.24
CA ARG A 49 -16.10 13.52 -19.17
C ARG A 49 -14.93 14.31 -18.58
N VAL A 50 -13.92 14.63 -19.39
CA VAL A 50 -12.79 15.51 -18.96
C VAL A 50 -13.25 16.94 -18.58
N SER A 51 -14.49 17.33 -18.85
CA SER A 51 -15.02 18.66 -18.48
C SER A 51 -15.59 18.78 -17.07
N THR A 52 -15.94 17.66 -16.42
CA THR A 52 -16.49 17.65 -15.06
C THR A 52 -15.34 17.40 -14.11
N GLY A 53 -14.70 18.48 -13.63
CA GLY A 53 -13.52 18.40 -12.79
C GLY A 53 -13.74 17.50 -11.55
N LEU A 54 -12.66 16.90 -11.04
CA LEU A 54 -12.67 16.05 -9.84
C LEU A 54 -13.46 16.65 -8.66
N PHE A 55 -13.45 17.99 -8.55
CA PHE A 55 -14.23 18.72 -7.57
C PHE A 55 -15.75 18.52 -7.77
N ASP A 56 -16.26 18.68 -8.98
CA ASP A 56 -17.69 18.58 -9.28
C ASP A 56 -18.23 17.16 -9.10
N GLU A 57 -17.41 16.13 -9.35
CA GLU A 57 -17.78 14.75 -9.04
C GLU A 57 -17.89 14.49 -7.52
N ILE A 58 -16.99 15.06 -6.71
CA ILE A 58 -17.02 14.90 -5.25
C ILE A 58 -18.12 15.77 -4.60
N THR A 59 -18.36 16.97 -5.13
CA THR A 59 -19.37 17.91 -4.59
C THR A 59 -20.76 17.74 -5.20
N SER A 60 -20.91 16.79 -6.12
CA SER A 60 -22.17 16.46 -6.77
C SER A 60 -23.22 16.03 -5.71
N PRO A 61 -24.43 16.65 -5.71
CA PRO A 61 -25.51 16.28 -4.79
C PRO A 61 -25.93 14.80 -4.90
N GLN A 62 -25.69 14.17 -6.05
CA GLN A 62 -25.99 12.75 -6.29
C GLN A 62 -25.04 11.82 -5.53
N HIS A 63 -23.78 12.23 -5.32
CA HIS A 63 -22.81 11.49 -4.50
C HIS A 63 -22.96 11.80 -3.00
N MET A 64 -23.40 12.99 -2.61
CA MET A 64 -23.68 13.33 -1.20
C MET A 64 -24.98 12.73 -0.66
N SER A 65 -25.94 12.39 -1.51
CA SER A 65 -27.27 11.85 -1.13
C SER A 65 -27.30 10.33 -0.88
N GLY A 66 -26.14 9.66 -0.90
CA GLY A 66 -25.98 8.26 -0.48
C GLY A 66 -26.72 7.22 -1.33
N SER A 67 -27.38 7.61 -2.43
CA SER A 67 -28.23 6.73 -3.26
C SER A 67 -27.57 6.19 -4.54
N ALA A 68 -26.35 6.62 -4.87
CA ALA A 68 -25.60 6.06 -6.00
C ALA A 68 -24.18 5.65 -5.53
N PRO A 69 -23.69 4.44 -5.85
CA PRO A 69 -22.29 4.10 -5.61
C PRO A 69 -21.43 4.98 -6.50
N GLY A 70 -20.76 5.96 -5.91
CA GLY A 70 -19.81 6.80 -6.64
C GLY A 70 -18.66 5.97 -7.21
N ARG A 71 -17.95 6.53 -8.21
CA ARG A 71 -16.76 5.89 -8.79
C ARG A 71 -15.77 5.56 -7.68
N MET A 72 -15.51 4.27 -7.46
CA MET A 72 -14.58 3.79 -6.42
C MET A 72 -13.10 3.91 -6.85
N HIS A 73 -12.86 4.15 -8.13
CA HIS A 73 -11.54 4.26 -8.74
C HIS A 73 -11.53 5.44 -9.72
N GLY A 74 -10.32 5.91 -10.06
CA GLY A 74 -10.16 6.89 -11.13
C GLY A 74 -9.46 8.18 -10.73
N TYR A 75 -9.20 8.41 -9.44
CA TYR A 75 -8.49 9.61 -8.97
C TYR A 75 -6.96 9.52 -9.10
N GLY A 76 -6.39 8.34 -9.35
CA GLY A 76 -4.95 8.17 -9.56
C GLY A 76 -4.06 8.33 -8.32
N PHE A 77 -4.62 8.12 -7.12
CA PHE A 77 -3.85 8.18 -5.86
C PHE A 77 -3.56 6.80 -5.24
N GLY A 78 -4.23 5.74 -5.69
CA GLY A 78 -4.18 4.42 -5.07
C GLY A 78 -2.78 3.82 -5.05
N LEU A 79 -2.25 3.45 -6.23
CA LEU A 79 -0.93 2.80 -6.33
C LEU A 79 0.23 3.67 -5.80
N PRO A 80 0.34 4.97 -6.17
CA PRO A 80 1.43 5.81 -5.68
C PRO A 80 1.33 6.03 -4.15
N GLY A 81 0.11 6.23 -3.63
CA GLY A 81 -0.15 6.40 -2.20
C GLY A 81 0.15 5.14 -1.39
N SER A 82 -0.29 3.97 -1.86
CA SER A 82 0.03 2.69 -1.21
C SER A 82 1.53 2.44 -1.19
N LYS A 83 2.26 2.73 -2.28
CA LYS A 83 3.72 2.59 -2.31
C LYS A 83 4.39 3.50 -1.28
N ALA A 84 4.03 4.78 -1.22
CA ALA A 84 4.57 5.72 -0.25
C ALA A 84 4.34 5.26 1.19
N TYR A 85 3.15 4.73 1.51
CA TYR A 85 2.85 4.21 2.84
C TYR A 85 3.71 2.99 3.22
N VAL A 86 3.89 2.07 2.27
CA VAL A 86 4.67 0.85 2.47
C VAL A 86 6.16 1.18 2.62
N GLU A 87 6.70 2.09 1.81
CA GLU A 87 8.08 2.54 1.90
C GLU A 87 8.34 3.32 3.20
N PHE A 88 7.38 4.14 3.64
CA PHE A 88 7.43 4.82 4.94
C PHE A 88 7.58 3.82 6.10
N LEU A 89 6.90 2.68 6.03
CA LEU A 89 7.02 1.60 7.01
C LEU A 89 8.29 0.74 6.85
N GLY A 90 9.22 1.10 5.95
CA GLY A 90 10.44 0.33 5.68
C GLY A 90 10.21 -0.92 4.84
N GLY A 91 9.06 -1.01 4.17
CA GLY A 91 8.69 -2.08 3.26
C GLY A 91 8.98 -1.77 1.79
N SER A 92 8.36 -2.54 0.90
CA SER A 92 8.36 -2.28 -0.54
C SER A 92 7.12 -2.85 -1.21
N LEU A 93 6.63 -2.18 -2.25
CA LEU A 93 5.50 -2.61 -3.06
C LEU A 93 5.92 -2.66 -4.53
N THR A 94 5.71 -3.80 -5.19
CA THR A 94 6.10 -4.05 -6.58
C THR A 94 4.97 -4.65 -7.40
N ILE A 95 4.93 -4.37 -8.69
CA ILE A 95 3.91 -4.90 -9.61
C ILE A 95 4.62 -5.73 -10.69
N GLU A 96 4.11 -6.92 -10.94
CA GLU A 96 4.44 -7.75 -12.09
C GLU A 96 3.17 -7.94 -12.91
N THR A 97 3.21 -7.60 -14.19
CA THR A 97 2.00 -7.60 -15.02
C THR A 97 2.28 -8.27 -16.35
N MET A 98 1.28 -9.00 -16.84
CA MET A 98 1.29 -9.66 -18.14
C MET A 98 0.10 -9.13 -18.95
N GLN A 99 0.38 -8.28 -19.93
CA GLN A 99 -0.64 -7.73 -20.81
C GLN A 99 -1.39 -8.87 -21.53
N GLY A 100 -2.72 -8.77 -21.53
CA GLY A 100 -3.64 -9.80 -21.99
C GLY A 100 -3.97 -10.90 -20.97
N ILE A 101 -3.33 -10.94 -19.79
CA ILE A 101 -3.50 -12.01 -18.80
C ILE A 101 -3.95 -11.48 -17.44
N GLY A 102 -3.15 -10.63 -16.78
CA GLY A 102 -3.42 -10.21 -15.41
C GLY A 102 -2.22 -9.56 -14.73
N THR A 103 -2.40 -9.17 -13.47
CA THR A 103 -1.37 -8.50 -12.66
C THR A 103 -1.20 -9.14 -11.30
N ASP A 104 0.04 -9.24 -10.85
CA ASP A 104 0.45 -9.61 -9.51
C ASP A 104 1.03 -8.36 -8.81
N VAL A 105 0.53 -8.03 -7.63
CA VAL A 105 1.06 -7.00 -6.74
C VAL A 105 1.68 -7.66 -5.53
N TYR A 106 2.95 -7.38 -5.28
CA TYR A 106 3.70 -7.90 -4.15
C TYR A 106 3.95 -6.79 -3.13
N LEU A 107 3.49 -7.02 -1.92
CA LEU A 107 3.72 -6.19 -0.75
C LEU A 107 4.72 -6.89 0.17
N ARG A 108 5.77 -6.18 0.57
CA ARG A 108 6.71 -6.62 1.62
C ARG A 108 6.70 -5.57 2.72
N LEU A 109 6.43 -5.99 3.96
CA LEU A 109 6.45 -5.12 5.13
C LEU A 109 7.36 -5.73 6.20
N PRO A 110 8.08 -4.92 6.98
CA PRO A 110 8.77 -5.43 8.16
C PRO A 110 7.77 -6.12 9.10
N HIS A 111 8.24 -7.16 9.77
CA HIS A 111 7.47 -7.77 10.85
C HIS A 111 7.41 -6.80 12.03
N ILE A 112 6.22 -6.58 12.56
CA ILE A 112 6.04 -5.85 13.81
C ILE A 112 6.18 -6.89 14.92
N ASP A 113 7.29 -6.84 15.65
CA ASP A 113 7.43 -7.57 16.90
C ASP A 113 6.45 -6.96 17.88
N GLY A 114 5.34 -7.66 18.13
CA GLY A 114 4.39 -7.25 19.15
C GLY A 114 5.05 -7.43 20.51
N ASP A 115 5.57 -6.35 21.09
CA ASP A 115 5.93 -6.35 22.49
C ASP A 115 4.63 -6.51 23.29
N ARG A 116 4.31 -7.77 23.64
CA ARG A 116 3.30 -8.05 24.64
C ARG A 116 3.93 -7.81 26.00
N ASP A 117 4.14 -6.54 26.31
CA ASP A 117 4.43 -6.11 27.67
C ASP A 117 3.10 -6.14 28.46
N THR A 118 2.63 -7.35 28.74
CA THR A 118 1.61 -7.60 29.78
C THR A 118 2.30 -8.30 30.94
N GLY A 119 3.17 -7.56 31.62
CA GLY A 119 3.87 -8.01 32.81
C GLY A 119 3.83 -6.95 33.91
N HIS A 120 3.07 -7.25 34.96
CA HIS A 120 3.10 -6.67 36.32
C HIS A 120 2.15 -5.51 36.63
N GLN A 121 1.04 -5.92 37.22
CA GLN A 121 0.20 -5.16 38.14
C GLN A 121 0.90 -5.04 39.50
N GLU A 122 1.02 -3.83 40.05
CA GLU A 122 0.99 -3.59 41.50
C GLU A 122 0.15 -2.33 41.76
N PRO A 123 -0.86 -2.38 42.65
CA PRO A 123 -1.65 -1.21 43.01
C PRO A 123 -0.84 -0.29 43.93
N PHE A 124 -0.84 1.01 43.64
CA PHE A 124 -0.26 2.04 44.51
C PHE A 124 -0.87 1.95 45.92
N ARG A 125 -0.05 1.55 46.90
CA ARG A 125 -0.34 1.74 48.31
C ARG A 125 0.19 3.11 48.71
N ILE A 126 -0.73 4.02 49.06
CA ILE A 126 -0.46 5.22 49.85
C ILE A 126 -0.45 4.81 51.32
#